data_AF-A0ABD0JJ05-F1
#
_entry.id   AF-A0ABD0JJ05-F1
#
_cell.length_a   1.000
_cell.length_b   1.000
_cell.length_c   1.000
_cell.angle_alpha   90.00
_cell.angle_beta   90.00
_cell.angle_gamma   90.00
#
_symmetry.space_group_name_H-M   'P 1'
#
loop_
_entity.id
_entity.type
_entity.pdbx_description
1 polymer ?
#
loop_
_entity_poly.entity_id
_entity_poly.type
_entity_poly.pdbx_seq_one_letter_code
_entity_poly.pdbx_strand_id
1 'polypeptide(L)'
;MGQLFKFPAVNMTVRFLPNAGIQISNYTWADYATYRVTVKYTHNNVFKSASRSVVLVSPDAPAITGSRLEARMQQKLVTDVITGDKHVQLECGTFLSLGHQRPVSVVWRTDAELDRQDQAKSNLTSDITRFQDTISSLQTVDEKLASDVSHLQDQVTLGTADAKLKADVSQMEKELSRHENVQDDLMSNLTQLEEELSLLKTADAKLTTDLADLKEQLTQQAGQNQKHASDLRNLLSSATLQEKAQQTLISDVSKLQENLGNTSAQLAAELTDIQEEMSRQQQLYEGRHSSDRRLAEQLQNDVSKLRSELDLQRVRNEELREKQEELQSSVSDMNTQLGILKKAEEGRAAEFQGFRETQAEIQASLSKISQFLSRSHSHAVKVGDRVVRGKDWKWANQDGDPPGPGTVISEVSEHPGWWRVKWDAAAANNYRMGGEGKYDLQIVFES
;
A
#
# COMPACT_ATOMS: atom_id res chain seq x y z
N MET A 1 170.02 -67.31 153.30
CA MET A 1 168.64 -67.82 153.24
C MET A 1 167.79 -66.73 152.59
N GLY A 2 167.22 -67.02 151.42
CA GLY A 2 167.19 -66.13 150.24
C GLY A 2 166.65 -64.71 150.43
N GLN A 3 167.57 -63.75 150.35
CA GLN A 3 167.39 -62.29 150.28
C GLN A 3 166.49 -61.86 149.10
N LEU A 4 165.67 -60.83 149.32
CA LEU A 4 164.92 -60.13 148.28
C LEU A 4 165.86 -59.47 147.26
N PHE A 5 165.58 -59.63 145.97
CA PHE A 5 166.16 -58.83 144.89
C PHE A 5 165.17 -57.74 144.48
N LYS A 6 165.60 -56.47 144.56
CA LYS A 6 164.82 -55.31 144.09
C LYS A 6 164.89 -55.20 142.57
N PHE A 7 163.73 -55.04 141.94
CA PHE A 7 163.61 -54.57 140.55
C PHE A 7 163.36 -53.05 140.51
N PRO A 8 163.58 -52.37 139.38
CA PRO A 8 163.64 -50.91 139.29
C PRO A 8 162.26 -50.20 139.35
N ALA A 9 161.16 -50.94 139.33
CA ALA A 9 159.82 -50.38 139.47
C ALA A 9 159.34 -50.53 140.92
N VAL A 10 158.98 -49.39 141.51
CA VAL A 10 159.09 -49.09 142.95
C VAL A 10 158.25 -49.97 143.89
N ASN A 11 157.37 -50.85 143.39
CA ASN A 11 156.54 -51.73 144.24
C ASN A 11 156.54 -53.22 143.87
N MET A 12 157.29 -53.66 142.85
CA MET A 12 157.26 -55.07 142.44
C MET A 12 157.94 -55.96 143.48
N THR A 13 157.21 -56.93 144.03
CA THR A 13 157.73 -57.87 145.03
C THR A 13 157.99 -59.21 144.37
N VAL A 14 159.25 -59.68 144.42
CA VAL A 14 159.66 -60.95 143.83
C VAL A 14 159.94 -61.96 144.92
N ARG A 15 159.23 -63.10 144.89
CA ARG A 15 159.40 -64.20 145.85
C ARG A 15 159.85 -65.46 145.14
N PHE A 16 160.95 -66.07 145.59
CA PHE A 16 161.30 -67.41 145.18
C PHE A 16 160.42 -68.42 145.91
N LEU A 17 159.71 -69.23 145.13
CA LEU A 17 158.90 -70.33 145.60
C LEU A 17 159.63 -71.64 145.21
N PRO A 18 159.96 -72.52 146.16
CA PRO A 18 160.74 -73.74 145.88
C PRO A 18 160.14 -74.63 144.77
N ASN A 19 158.82 -74.53 144.56
CA ASN A 19 158.05 -75.45 143.71
C ASN A 19 157.49 -74.81 142.44
N ALA A 20 157.53 -73.48 142.33
CA ALA A 20 156.89 -72.73 141.23
C ALA A 20 157.84 -71.72 140.56
N GLY A 21 159.09 -71.67 141.00
CA GLY A 21 160.07 -70.71 140.50
C GLY A 21 159.87 -69.33 141.14
N ILE A 22 159.75 -68.28 140.32
CA ILE A 22 159.75 -66.90 140.78
C ILE A 22 158.35 -66.31 140.62
N GLN A 23 157.74 -65.87 141.72
CA GLN A 23 156.49 -65.11 141.71
C GLN A 23 156.79 -63.61 141.73
N ILE A 24 156.06 -62.85 140.91
CA ILE A 24 156.14 -61.39 140.89
C ILE A 24 154.77 -60.78 141.20
N SER A 25 154.72 -59.83 142.12
CA SER A 25 153.50 -59.18 142.63
C SER A 25 153.64 -57.65 142.60
N ASN A 26 152.54 -56.90 142.62
CA ASN A 26 152.52 -55.42 142.62
C ASN A 26 153.21 -54.76 141.40
N TYR A 27 152.84 -55.19 140.20
CA TYR A 27 153.30 -54.62 138.93
C TYR A 27 152.28 -53.64 138.34
N THR A 28 152.77 -52.74 137.50
CA THR A 28 152.02 -51.69 136.81
C THR A 28 152.13 -51.85 135.29
N TRP A 29 151.40 -51.02 134.53
CA TRP A 29 151.41 -51.10 133.06
C TRP A 29 152.78 -50.77 132.44
N ALA A 30 153.63 -50.03 133.14
CA ALA A 30 155.01 -49.77 132.70
C ALA A 30 155.91 -51.01 132.82
N ASP A 31 155.48 -52.05 133.54
CA ASP A 31 156.27 -53.24 133.83
C ASP A 31 156.09 -54.36 132.78
N TYR A 32 155.32 -54.12 131.72
CA TYR A 32 155.19 -55.03 130.59
C TYR A 32 156.46 -55.01 129.72
N ALA A 33 157.32 -56.02 129.88
CA ALA A 33 158.59 -56.15 129.16
C ALA A 33 159.07 -57.60 129.09
N THR A 34 160.23 -57.84 128.46
CA THR A 34 160.93 -59.13 128.49
C THR A 34 161.95 -59.16 129.63
N TYR A 35 161.79 -60.09 130.56
CA TYR A 35 162.66 -60.29 131.72
C TYR A 35 163.58 -61.48 131.51
N ARG A 36 164.87 -61.38 131.91
CA ARG A 36 165.86 -62.48 131.87
C ARG A 36 166.32 -62.84 133.28
N VAL A 37 166.24 -64.12 133.63
CA VAL A 37 166.70 -64.67 134.91
C VAL A 37 167.99 -65.44 134.70
N THR A 38 169.01 -65.21 135.54
CA THR A 38 170.30 -65.93 135.55
C THR A 38 170.56 -66.52 136.93
N VAL A 39 170.82 -67.82 136.98
CA VAL A 39 171.19 -68.54 138.21
C VAL A 39 172.66 -68.86 138.18
N LYS A 40 173.42 -68.48 139.22
CA LYS A 40 174.80 -68.91 139.43
C LYS A 40 174.83 -70.09 140.41
N TYR A 41 175.58 -71.14 140.10
CA TYR A 41 175.72 -72.34 140.93
C TYR A 41 177.17 -72.86 140.88
N THR A 42 177.64 -73.44 141.98
CA THR A 42 178.98 -74.05 142.04
C THR A 42 178.87 -75.53 141.70
N HIS A 43 179.71 -76.03 140.80
CA HIS A 43 179.77 -77.44 140.43
C HIS A 43 181.23 -77.88 140.33
N ASN A 44 181.59 -78.95 141.05
CA ASN A 44 182.96 -79.43 141.20
C ASN A 44 183.96 -78.31 141.59
N ASN A 45 183.59 -77.47 142.56
CA ASN A 45 184.34 -76.29 143.02
C ASN A 45 184.58 -75.15 142.01
N VAL A 46 183.88 -75.10 140.87
CA VAL A 46 183.90 -73.95 139.96
C VAL A 46 182.51 -73.33 139.85
N PHE A 47 182.44 -71.99 139.91
CA PHE A 47 181.20 -71.24 139.71
C PHE A 47 180.77 -71.26 138.24
N LYS A 48 179.56 -71.75 137.97
CA LYS A 48 178.85 -71.74 136.68
C LYS A 48 177.58 -70.90 136.74
N SER A 49 177.01 -70.54 135.59
CA SER A 49 175.73 -69.83 135.52
C SER A 49 174.89 -70.23 134.32
N ALA A 50 173.56 -70.26 134.48
CA ALA A 50 172.57 -70.56 133.44
C ALA A 50 171.43 -69.53 133.43
N SER A 51 170.92 -69.14 132.24
CA SER A 51 169.90 -68.08 132.09
C SER A 51 168.73 -68.45 131.17
N ARG A 52 167.52 -67.91 131.43
CA ARG A 52 166.31 -67.98 130.56
C ARG A 52 165.50 -66.67 130.59
N SER A 53 164.62 -66.42 129.62
CA SER A 53 163.81 -65.18 129.51
C SER A 53 162.29 -65.43 129.42
N VAL A 54 161.46 -64.46 129.85
CA VAL A 54 159.97 -64.48 129.84
C VAL A 54 159.41 -63.09 129.49
N VAL A 55 158.27 -62.99 128.81
CA VAL A 55 157.66 -61.72 128.34
C VAL A 55 156.31 -61.46 129.01
N LEU A 56 156.07 -60.21 129.43
CA LEU A 56 154.81 -59.74 130.00
C LEU A 56 154.18 -58.70 129.04
N VAL A 57 152.91 -58.86 128.62
CA VAL A 57 152.24 -58.06 127.56
C VAL A 57 150.95 -57.40 128.08
N SER A 58 150.55 -56.26 127.48
CA SER A 58 149.36 -55.46 127.84
C SER A 58 148.09 -55.88 127.07
N PRO A 59 146.85 -55.77 127.62
CA PRO A 59 145.59 -56.02 126.91
C PRO A 59 144.91 -54.75 126.31
N ASP A 60 144.26 -54.88 125.14
CA ASP A 60 143.57 -53.81 124.37
C ASP A 60 142.15 -53.43 124.87
N ALA A 61 141.65 -52.23 124.48
CA ALA A 61 140.38 -51.63 124.91
C ALA A 61 139.21 -51.75 123.88
N PRO A 62 137.92 -51.68 124.30
CA PRO A 62 136.73 -51.82 123.42
C PRO A 62 136.18 -50.49 122.84
N ALA A 63 135.57 -50.58 121.65
CA ALA A 63 135.03 -49.46 120.86
C ALA A 63 133.53 -49.18 121.10
N ILE A 64 133.14 -47.90 121.13
CA ILE A 64 131.76 -47.41 121.31
C ILE A 64 131.34 -46.64 120.05
N THR A 65 130.21 -47.00 119.42
CA THR A 65 129.63 -46.24 118.29
C THR A 65 128.13 -46.02 118.49
N GLY A 66 127.67 -44.77 118.35
CA GLY A 66 126.26 -44.45 118.04
C GLY A 66 125.20 -44.95 119.02
N SER A 67 125.49 -44.96 120.32
CA SER A 67 124.54 -45.27 121.41
C SER A 67 124.11 -46.75 121.54
N ARG A 68 124.86 -47.69 120.93
CA ARG A 68 124.63 -49.13 121.08
C ARG A 68 125.95 -49.83 121.44
N LEU A 69 125.95 -50.61 122.53
CA LEU A 69 127.08 -51.42 122.96
C LEU A 69 127.00 -52.79 122.26
N GLU A 70 127.94 -53.10 121.36
CA GLU A 70 128.01 -54.41 120.72
C GLU A 70 128.84 -55.38 121.60
N ALA A 71 128.17 -56.36 122.20
CA ALA A 71 128.81 -57.49 122.87
C ALA A 71 128.85 -58.70 121.92
N ARG A 72 129.99 -59.40 121.86
CA ARG A 72 130.17 -60.59 121.02
C ARG A 72 130.10 -61.85 121.88
N MET A 73 129.22 -62.79 121.52
CA MET A 73 129.07 -64.07 122.21
C MET A 73 130.18 -65.05 121.80
N GLN A 74 130.93 -65.61 122.77
CA GLN A 74 131.89 -66.70 122.56
C GLN A 74 131.21 -68.07 122.75
N GLN A 75 131.44 -69.01 121.83
CA GLN A 75 130.71 -70.28 121.66
C GLN A 75 131.01 -71.39 122.68
N LYS A 76 131.47 -71.09 123.90
CA LYS A 76 131.86 -72.13 124.86
C LYS A 76 130.87 -72.25 126.02
N LEU A 77 130.09 -73.33 125.99
CA LEU A 77 129.06 -73.69 126.97
C LEU A 77 129.71 -74.26 128.24
N VAL A 78 129.38 -73.71 129.41
CA VAL A 78 129.82 -74.24 130.72
C VAL A 78 128.58 -74.68 131.50
N THR A 79 128.59 -75.93 131.93
CA THR A 79 127.52 -76.52 132.74
C THR A 79 127.89 -76.40 134.21
N ASP A 80 127.01 -75.82 135.02
CA ASP A 80 127.20 -75.70 136.47
C ASP A 80 127.16 -77.10 137.11
N VAL A 81 128.22 -77.45 137.85
CA VAL A 81 128.44 -78.79 138.42
C VAL A 81 127.52 -79.05 139.63
N ILE A 82 126.86 -78.03 140.17
CA ILE A 82 125.95 -78.15 141.31
C ILE A 82 124.48 -78.14 140.86
N THR A 83 124.11 -77.37 139.84
CA THR A 83 122.69 -77.25 139.39
C THR A 83 122.37 -78.00 138.08
N GLY A 84 123.38 -78.42 137.31
CA GLY A 84 123.18 -79.10 136.02
C GLY A 84 122.72 -78.18 134.88
N ASP A 85 122.52 -76.89 135.17
CA ASP A 85 122.03 -75.93 134.20
C ASP A 85 123.14 -75.42 133.28
N LYS A 86 122.77 -75.25 132.01
CA LYS A 86 123.66 -74.79 130.94
C LYS A 86 123.69 -73.27 130.95
N HIS A 87 124.85 -72.68 131.21
CA HIS A 87 125.03 -71.23 131.20
C HIS A 87 125.96 -70.78 130.06
N VAL A 88 125.62 -69.65 129.44
CA VAL A 88 126.47 -68.96 128.45
C VAL A 88 127.16 -67.79 129.14
N GLN A 89 128.48 -67.75 129.11
CA GLN A 89 129.27 -66.73 129.80
C GLN A 89 129.45 -65.49 128.91
N LEU A 90 129.03 -64.33 129.41
CA LEU A 90 129.31 -63.03 128.81
C LEU A 90 130.52 -62.41 129.51
N GLU A 91 131.49 -61.94 128.74
CA GLU A 91 132.62 -61.18 129.27
C GLU A 91 132.34 -59.68 129.05
N CYS A 92 132.24 -58.94 130.14
CA CYS A 92 132.02 -57.49 130.13
C CYS A 92 133.36 -56.77 130.34
N GLY A 93 133.68 -55.80 129.49
CA GLY A 93 134.83 -54.90 129.67
C GLY A 93 134.71 -54.01 130.91
N THR A 94 135.82 -53.39 131.31
CA THR A 94 135.99 -52.63 132.56
C THR A 94 135.14 -51.34 132.59
N PHE A 95 134.38 -51.15 133.67
CA PHE A 95 133.56 -49.96 133.93
C PHE A 95 134.35 -48.90 134.69
N LEU A 96 134.36 -47.65 134.20
CA LEU A 96 135.10 -46.52 134.78
C LEU A 96 134.31 -45.69 135.82
N SER A 97 133.05 -46.02 136.12
CA SER A 97 132.32 -45.43 137.26
C SER A 97 131.15 -46.30 137.72
N LEU A 98 131.03 -46.51 139.04
CA LEU A 98 129.82 -47.05 139.67
C LEU A 98 128.79 -45.92 139.83
N GLY A 99 127.76 -45.90 138.98
CA GLY A 99 126.66 -44.93 139.04
C GLY A 99 125.30 -45.56 138.73
N HIS A 100 124.58 -45.93 139.80
CA HIS A 100 123.15 -46.22 139.94
C HIS A 100 122.40 -47.01 138.83
N GLN A 101 122.09 -48.26 139.21
CA GLN A 101 121.19 -49.24 138.60
C GLN A 101 119.89 -48.69 137.99
N ARG A 102 119.57 -49.10 136.75
CA ARG A 102 118.44 -50.00 136.38
C ARG A 102 118.80 -50.83 135.12
N PRO A 103 118.29 -52.07 134.97
CA PRO A 103 118.91 -53.11 134.13
C PRO A 103 118.58 -53.02 132.63
N VAL A 104 119.53 -53.43 131.79
CA VAL A 104 119.36 -53.59 130.33
C VAL A 104 118.59 -54.90 130.06
N SER A 105 117.52 -54.83 129.26
CA SER A 105 116.74 -56.00 128.80
C SER A 105 117.10 -56.38 127.36
N VAL A 106 117.33 -57.66 127.09
CA VAL A 106 117.64 -58.20 125.76
C VAL A 106 116.47 -59.08 125.30
N VAL A 107 115.88 -58.77 124.14
CA VAL A 107 114.74 -59.50 123.55
C VAL A 107 115.26 -60.40 122.42
N TRP A 108 114.92 -61.69 122.46
CA TRP A 108 115.30 -62.69 121.46
C TRP A 108 114.11 -62.98 120.52
N ARG A 109 114.35 -63.14 119.21
CA ARG A 109 113.35 -63.63 118.22
C ARG A 109 113.92 -64.87 117.52
N THR A 110 113.07 -65.86 117.25
CA THR A 110 113.44 -67.14 116.62
C THR A 110 113.09 -67.14 115.12
N ASP A 111 113.78 -67.95 114.31
CA ASP A 111 113.62 -68.00 112.84
C ASP A 111 112.17 -68.28 112.40
N ALA A 112 111.38 -69.02 113.19
CA ALA A 112 109.97 -69.34 112.90
C ALA A 112 109.00 -68.12 112.90
N GLU A 113 109.39 -66.99 113.51
CA GLU A 113 108.59 -65.76 113.47
C GLU A 113 108.83 -64.96 112.18
N LEU A 114 110.01 -65.13 111.57
CA LEU A 114 110.39 -64.46 110.33
C LEU A 114 109.64 -65.07 109.13
N ASP A 115 109.57 -66.40 109.05
CA ASP A 115 108.85 -67.12 107.97
C ASP A 115 107.33 -66.80 107.96
N ARG A 116 106.71 -66.60 109.12
CA ARG A 116 105.29 -66.22 109.23
C ARG A 116 105.01 -64.82 108.68
N GLN A 117 105.95 -63.87 108.82
CA GLN A 117 105.81 -62.55 108.23
C GLN A 117 105.99 -62.56 106.70
N ASP A 118 106.91 -63.36 106.18
CA ASP A 118 107.13 -63.47 104.74
C ASP A 118 105.92 -64.12 104.03
N GLN A 119 105.28 -65.13 104.65
CA GLN A 119 104.03 -65.70 104.13
C GLN A 119 102.88 -64.69 104.11
N ALA A 120 102.74 -63.86 105.17
CA ALA A 120 101.71 -62.82 105.22
C ALA A 120 101.92 -61.73 104.14
N LYS A 121 103.18 -61.35 103.89
CA LYS A 121 103.54 -60.41 102.82
C LYS A 121 103.27 -60.98 101.43
N SER A 122 103.53 -62.27 101.22
CA SER A 122 103.19 -62.96 99.96
C SER A 122 101.69 -62.96 99.70
N ASN A 123 100.88 -63.24 100.72
CA ASN A 123 99.41 -63.24 100.60
C ASN A 123 98.87 -61.84 100.23
N LEU A 124 99.34 -60.80 100.92
CA LEU A 124 99.00 -59.40 100.61
C LEU A 124 99.41 -58.99 99.19
N THR A 125 100.54 -59.48 98.69
CA THR A 125 100.99 -59.22 97.32
C THR A 125 100.06 -59.86 96.28
N SER A 126 99.59 -61.08 96.55
CA SER A 126 98.59 -61.74 95.71
C SER A 126 97.26 -60.98 95.69
N ASP A 127 96.80 -60.48 96.85
CA ASP A 127 95.57 -59.69 96.93
C ASP A 127 95.68 -58.35 96.18
N ILE A 128 96.82 -57.66 96.27
CA ILE A 128 97.08 -56.43 95.50
C ILE A 128 97.00 -56.71 93.99
N THR A 129 97.60 -57.80 93.54
CA THR A 129 97.57 -58.20 92.12
C THR A 129 96.11 -58.45 91.67
N ARG A 130 95.33 -59.16 92.48
CA ARG A 130 93.91 -59.43 92.20
C ARG A 130 93.07 -58.15 92.15
N PHE A 131 93.35 -57.17 93.02
CA PHE A 131 92.68 -55.87 92.96
C PHE A 131 93.08 -55.07 91.72
N GLN A 132 94.34 -55.12 91.29
CA GLN A 132 94.79 -54.49 90.05
C GLN A 132 94.11 -55.08 88.81
N ASP A 133 93.93 -56.40 88.76
CA ASP A 133 93.17 -57.07 87.70
C ASP A 133 91.70 -56.63 87.69
N THR A 134 91.11 -56.47 88.87
CA THR A 134 89.73 -55.99 89.04
C THR A 134 89.59 -54.54 88.56
N ILE A 135 90.55 -53.67 88.90
CA ILE A 135 90.57 -52.26 88.45
C ILE A 135 90.67 -52.19 86.92
N SER A 136 91.56 -52.99 86.31
CA SER A 136 91.73 -53.03 84.85
C SER A 136 90.44 -53.48 84.14
N SER A 137 89.76 -54.47 84.71
CA SER A 137 88.46 -54.93 84.23
C SER A 137 87.39 -53.83 84.34
N LEU A 138 87.37 -53.09 85.45
CA LEU A 138 86.43 -51.97 85.64
C LEU A 138 86.72 -50.80 84.71
N GLN A 139 88.00 -50.50 84.42
CA GLN A 139 88.37 -49.50 83.43
C GLN A 139 87.88 -49.88 82.02
N THR A 140 87.99 -51.16 81.67
CA THR A 140 87.48 -51.66 80.38
C THR A 140 85.95 -51.52 80.29
N VAL A 141 85.24 -51.74 81.42
CA VAL A 141 83.80 -51.51 81.51
C VAL A 141 83.45 -50.02 81.38
N ASP A 142 84.22 -49.13 82.02
CA ASP A 142 84.02 -47.68 81.94
C ASP A 142 84.21 -47.14 80.52
N GLU A 143 85.26 -47.58 79.83
CA GLU A 143 85.49 -47.27 78.41
C GLU A 143 84.35 -47.76 77.52
N LYS A 144 83.84 -48.97 77.78
CA LYS A 144 82.69 -49.51 77.06
C LYS A 144 81.42 -48.70 77.33
N LEU A 145 81.17 -48.32 78.58
CA LEU A 145 80.03 -47.47 78.94
C LEU A 145 80.14 -46.09 78.29
N ALA A 146 81.33 -45.48 78.26
CA ALA A 146 81.55 -44.20 77.58
C ALA A 146 81.25 -44.31 76.07
N SER A 147 81.69 -45.40 75.44
CA SER A 147 81.36 -45.69 74.03
C SER A 147 79.86 -45.89 73.84
N ASP A 148 79.20 -46.66 74.70
CA ASP A 148 77.76 -46.92 74.62
C ASP A 148 76.95 -45.62 74.83
N VAL A 149 77.40 -44.73 75.73
CA VAL A 149 76.80 -43.40 75.95
C VAL A 149 76.96 -42.52 74.72
N SER A 150 78.14 -42.48 74.10
CA SER A 150 78.36 -41.71 72.86
C SER A 150 77.47 -42.22 71.72
N HIS A 151 77.38 -43.54 71.55
CA HIS A 151 76.53 -44.13 70.52
C HIS A 151 75.05 -43.87 70.78
N LEU A 152 74.60 -43.93 72.04
CA LEU A 152 73.23 -43.56 72.41
C LEU A 152 72.97 -42.06 72.23
N GLN A 153 73.94 -41.18 72.48
CA GLN A 153 73.81 -39.74 72.20
C GLN A 153 73.67 -39.46 70.70
N ASP A 154 74.43 -40.16 69.87
CA ASP A 154 74.30 -40.10 68.41
C ASP A 154 72.95 -40.66 67.94
N GLN A 155 72.43 -41.74 68.54
CA GLN A 155 71.09 -42.28 68.25
C GLN A 155 69.95 -41.39 68.79
N VAL A 156 70.16 -40.65 69.87
CA VAL A 156 69.24 -39.66 70.45
C VAL A 156 69.28 -38.32 69.68
N THR A 157 69.83 -38.30 68.46
CA THR A 157 69.58 -37.25 67.46
C THR A 157 68.16 -37.30 66.87
N LEU A 158 67.16 -37.43 67.75
CA LEU A 158 65.75 -37.09 67.52
C LEU A 158 65.58 -35.70 66.86
N GLY A 159 66.57 -34.80 66.99
CA GLY A 159 66.57 -33.50 66.32
C GLY A 159 66.58 -33.54 64.80
N THR A 160 67.10 -34.59 64.15
CA THR A 160 67.10 -34.68 62.67
C THR A 160 65.74 -35.10 62.12
N ALA A 161 65.09 -36.08 62.77
CA ALA A 161 63.72 -36.48 62.44
C ALA A 161 62.71 -35.37 62.77
N ASP A 162 62.87 -34.67 63.90
CA ASP A 162 62.04 -33.53 64.29
C ASP A 162 62.18 -32.35 63.31
N ALA A 163 63.41 -32.03 62.88
CA ALA A 163 63.64 -31.01 61.87
C ALA A 163 63.00 -31.35 60.51
N LYS A 164 63.05 -32.62 60.10
CA LYS A 164 62.38 -33.08 58.86
C LYS A 164 60.86 -33.00 58.99
N LEU A 165 60.29 -33.50 60.08
CA LEU A 165 58.85 -33.40 60.35
C LEU A 165 58.37 -31.95 60.36
N LYS A 166 59.14 -31.04 60.97
CA LYS A 166 58.84 -29.61 60.99
C LYS A 166 58.86 -28.98 59.59
N ALA A 167 59.81 -29.37 58.75
CA ALA A 167 59.85 -28.92 57.36
C ALA A 167 58.67 -29.47 56.54
N ASP A 168 58.32 -30.74 56.71
CA ASP A 168 57.16 -31.36 56.06
C ASP A 168 55.85 -30.70 56.52
N VAL A 169 55.70 -30.38 57.80
CA VAL A 169 54.56 -29.61 58.34
C VAL A 169 54.47 -28.23 57.72
N SER A 170 55.57 -27.45 57.67
CA SER A 170 55.57 -26.14 57.03
C SER A 170 55.24 -26.21 55.53
N GLN A 171 55.65 -27.27 54.84
CA GLN A 171 55.27 -27.49 53.45
C GLN A 171 53.79 -27.83 53.32
N MET A 172 53.24 -28.68 54.18
CA MET A 172 51.81 -28.99 54.21
C MET A 172 50.96 -27.75 54.52
N GLU A 173 51.37 -26.91 55.46
CA GLU A 173 50.69 -25.64 55.77
C GLU A 173 50.66 -24.71 54.54
N LYS A 174 51.76 -24.67 53.76
CA LYS A 174 51.82 -23.91 52.52
C LYS A 174 50.90 -24.46 51.44
N GLU A 175 50.82 -25.78 51.28
CA GLU A 175 49.88 -26.41 50.35
C GLU A 175 48.43 -26.22 50.80
N LEU A 176 48.15 -26.30 52.10
CA LEU A 176 46.81 -26.03 52.65
C LEU A 176 46.37 -24.60 52.32
N SER A 177 47.23 -23.61 52.55
CA SER A 177 46.94 -22.22 52.19
C SER A 177 46.74 -22.02 50.68
N ARG A 178 47.47 -22.76 49.83
CA ARG A 178 47.22 -22.74 48.37
C ARG A 178 45.87 -23.33 48.02
N HIS A 179 45.48 -24.44 48.65
CA HIS A 179 44.17 -25.06 48.43
C HIS A 179 43.03 -24.17 48.91
N GLU A 180 43.19 -23.47 50.04
CA GLU A 180 42.22 -22.48 50.53
C GLU A 180 42.03 -21.34 49.52
N ASN A 181 43.12 -20.76 49.00
CA ASN A 181 43.02 -19.72 47.97
C ASN A 181 42.31 -20.22 46.69
N VAL A 182 42.64 -21.43 46.24
CA VAL A 182 41.96 -22.04 45.08
C VAL A 182 40.48 -22.30 45.37
N GLN A 183 40.13 -22.70 46.59
CA GLN A 183 38.75 -22.89 47.00
C GLN A 183 37.99 -21.55 46.98
N ASP A 184 38.59 -20.48 47.47
CA ASP A 184 38.00 -19.13 47.44
C ASP A 184 37.77 -18.66 46.00
N ASP A 185 38.75 -18.85 45.10
CA ASP A 185 38.60 -18.54 43.67
C ASP A 185 37.47 -19.35 43.02
N LEU A 186 37.39 -20.65 43.32
CA LEU A 186 36.32 -21.53 42.81
C LEU A 186 34.96 -21.11 43.32
N MET A 187 34.84 -20.73 44.60
CA MET A 187 33.61 -20.23 45.19
C MET A 187 33.17 -18.92 44.54
N SER A 188 34.11 -17.99 44.29
CA SER A 188 33.80 -16.74 43.58
C SER A 188 33.31 -17.00 42.16
N ASN A 189 33.97 -17.87 41.41
CA ASN A 189 33.54 -18.26 40.06
C ASN A 189 32.15 -18.93 40.07
N LEU A 190 31.89 -19.79 41.04
CA LEU A 190 30.58 -20.43 41.19
C LEU A 190 29.48 -19.37 41.43
N THR A 191 29.72 -18.41 42.33
CA THR A 191 28.74 -17.34 42.59
C THR A 191 28.48 -16.49 41.35
N GLN A 192 29.51 -16.17 40.55
CA GLN A 192 29.33 -15.43 39.31
C GLN A 192 28.51 -16.22 38.28
N LEU A 193 28.80 -17.52 38.12
CA LEU A 193 28.04 -18.40 37.22
C LEU A 193 26.57 -18.52 37.65
N GLU A 194 26.29 -18.57 38.95
CA GLU A 194 24.93 -18.58 39.48
C GLU A 194 24.17 -17.29 39.17
N GLU A 195 24.83 -16.13 39.23
CA GLU A 195 24.25 -14.84 38.83
C GLU A 195 23.96 -14.78 37.33
N GLU A 196 24.92 -15.19 36.48
CA GLU A 196 24.74 -15.25 35.03
C GLU A 196 23.58 -16.18 34.64
N LEU A 197 23.49 -17.35 35.29
CA LEU A 197 22.39 -18.30 35.09
C LEU A 197 21.04 -17.69 35.49
N SER A 198 21.00 -16.90 36.56
CA SER A 198 19.79 -16.20 37.01
C SER A 198 19.32 -15.18 35.98
N LEU A 199 20.23 -14.35 35.46
CA LEU A 199 19.93 -13.38 34.40
C LEU A 199 19.45 -14.06 33.12
N LEU A 200 20.09 -15.16 32.73
CA LEU A 200 19.69 -15.91 31.54
C LEU A 200 18.28 -16.51 31.70
N LYS A 201 17.93 -17.02 32.88
CA LYS A 201 16.57 -17.49 33.19
C LYS A 201 15.54 -16.37 33.09
N THR A 202 15.85 -15.18 33.58
CA THR A 202 14.94 -14.02 33.44
C THR A 202 14.76 -13.62 31.97
N ALA A 203 15.84 -13.63 31.18
CA ALA A 203 15.78 -13.32 29.75
C ALA A 203 14.94 -14.36 28.98
N ASP A 204 15.11 -15.65 29.28
CA ASP A 204 14.34 -16.74 28.67
C ASP A 204 12.84 -16.65 29.01
N ALA A 205 12.53 -16.33 30.27
CA ALA A 205 11.15 -16.08 30.69
C ALA A 205 10.52 -14.90 29.91
N LYS A 206 11.27 -13.80 29.73
CA LYS A 206 10.79 -12.66 28.92
C LYS A 206 10.56 -13.05 27.47
N LEU A 207 11.52 -13.74 26.84
CA LEU A 207 11.38 -14.20 25.46
C LEU A 207 10.19 -15.15 25.29
N THR A 208 9.92 -15.99 26.28
CA THR A 208 8.75 -16.87 26.30
C THR A 208 7.45 -16.06 26.30
N THR A 209 7.36 -15.00 27.10
CA THR A 209 6.21 -14.08 27.10
C THR A 209 6.07 -13.34 25.76
N ASP A 210 7.15 -12.74 25.25
CA ASP A 210 7.14 -12.01 23.97
C ASP A 210 6.68 -12.95 22.81
N LEU A 211 7.11 -14.21 22.84
CA LEU A 211 6.72 -15.22 21.86
C LEU A 211 5.25 -15.62 21.97
N ALA A 212 4.70 -15.68 23.19
CA ALA A 212 3.27 -15.91 23.41
C ALA A 212 2.43 -14.74 22.87
N ASP A 213 2.83 -13.50 23.14
CA ASP A 213 2.14 -12.30 22.65
C ASP A 213 2.17 -12.21 21.12
N LEU A 214 3.32 -12.51 20.49
CA LEU A 214 3.43 -12.56 19.03
C LEU A 214 2.53 -13.63 18.40
N LYS A 215 2.40 -14.80 19.03
CA LYS A 215 1.48 -15.86 18.57
C LYS A 215 0.03 -15.42 18.66
N GLU A 216 -0.35 -14.72 19.72
CA GLU A 216 -1.69 -14.19 19.88
C GLU A 216 -2.00 -13.12 18.83
N GLN A 217 -1.08 -12.17 18.61
CA GLN A 217 -1.22 -11.16 17.54
C GLN A 217 -1.36 -11.80 16.16
N LEU A 218 -0.56 -12.84 15.86
CA LEU A 218 -0.65 -13.56 14.59
C LEU A 218 -2.02 -14.25 14.43
N THR A 219 -2.55 -14.82 15.50
CA THR A 219 -3.86 -15.47 15.52
C THR A 219 -4.99 -14.46 15.28
N GLN A 220 -4.92 -13.30 15.94
CA GLN A 220 -5.87 -12.20 15.72
C GLN A 220 -5.81 -11.69 14.27
N GLN A 221 -4.62 -11.50 13.72
CA GLN A 221 -4.44 -11.06 12.33
C GLN A 221 -5.00 -12.10 11.33
N ALA A 222 -4.80 -13.39 11.59
CA ALA A 222 -5.38 -14.45 10.78
C ALA A 222 -6.92 -14.39 10.79
N GLY A 223 -7.53 -14.17 11.94
CA GLY A 223 -8.98 -13.98 12.07
C GLY A 223 -9.50 -12.76 11.30
N GLN A 224 -8.80 -11.62 11.39
CA GLN A 224 -9.13 -10.42 10.60
C GLN A 224 -9.04 -10.68 9.09
N ASN A 225 -7.98 -11.35 8.64
CA ASN A 225 -7.80 -11.69 7.24
C ASN A 225 -8.92 -12.62 6.72
N GLN A 226 -9.37 -13.56 7.54
CA GLN A 226 -10.51 -14.42 7.21
C GLN A 226 -11.81 -13.63 7.06
N LYS A 227 -12.06 -12.67 7.96
CA LYS A 227 -13.22 -11.77 7.89
C LYS A 227 -13.18 -10.89 6.63
N HIS A 228 -12.03 -10.26 6.35
CA HIS A 228 -11.86 -9.48 5.12
C HIS A 228 -12.09 -10.33 3.87
N ALA A 229 -11.62 -11.59 3.85
CA ALA A 229 -11.86 -12.51 2.74
C ALA A 229 -13.36 -12.84 2.57
N SER A 230 -14.13 -13.00 3.66
CA SER A 230 -15.58 -13.18 3.54
C SER A 230 -16.28 -11.92 3.02
N ASP A 231 -15.89 -10.74 3.50
CA ASP A 231 -16.49 -9.47 3.06
C ASP A 231 -16.23 -9.23 1.57
N LEU A 232 -15.00 -9.52 1.10
CA LEU A 232 -14.64 -9.45 -0.32
C LEU A 232 -15.47 -10.43 -1.17
N ARG A 233 -15.73 -11.66 -0.71
CA ARG A 233 -16.60 -12.60 -1.45
C ARG A 233 -18.04 -12.10 -1.56
N ASN A 234 -18.57 -11.49 -0.50
CA ASN A 234 -19.92 -10.93 -0.50
C ASN A 234 -20.02 -9.74 -1.46
N LEU A 235 -19.04 -8.83 -1.41
CA LEU A 235 -18.97 -7.69 -2.33
C LEU A 235 -18.84 -8.14 -3.79
N LEU A 236 -18.01 -9.15 -4.08
CA LEU A 236 -17.86 -9.71 -5.42
C LEU A 236 -19.17 -10.32 -5.94
N SER A 237 -19.90 -11.04 -5.07
CA SER A 237 -21.21 -11.61 -5.42
C SER A 237 -22.23 -10.51 -5.74
N SER A 238 -22.27 -9.44 -4.95
CA SER A 238 -23.13 -8.29 -5.20
C SER A 238 -22.76 -7.57 -6.50
N ALA A 239 -21.46 -7.33 -6.76
CA ALA A 239 -20.98 -6.72 -8.00
C ALA A 239 -21.36 -7.55 -9.23
N THR A 240 -21.23 -8.88 -9.14
CA THR A 240 -21.63 -9.81 -10.22
C THR A 240 -23.13 -9.73 -10.53
N LEU A 241 -23.98 -9.60 -9.51
CA LEU A 241 -25.42 -9.41 -9.69
C LEU A 241 -25.74 -8.07 -10.35
N GLN A 242 -25.04 -7.01 -9.93
CA GLN A 242 -25.20 -5.67 -10.51
C GLN A 242 -24.77 -5.65 -11.98
N GLU A 243 -23.67 -6.32 -12.32
CA GLU A 243 -23.20 -6.45 -13.71
C GLU A 243 -24.25 -7.16 -14.59
N LYS A 244 -24.84 -8.26 -14.11
CA LYS A 244 -25.94 -8.95 -14.81
C LYS A 244 -27.15 -8.04 -15.03
N ALA A 245 -27.54 -7.28 -14.00
CA ALA A 245 -28.65 -6.33 -14.12
C ALA A 245 -28.35 -5.24 -15.16
N GLN A 246 -27.12 -4.73 -15.18
CA GLN A 246 -26.68 -3.75 -16.17
C GLN A 246 -26.69 -4.31 -17.59
N GLN A 247 -26.26 -5.56 -17.79
CA GLN A 247 -26.34 -6.23 -19.09
C GLN A 247 -27.78 -6.37 -19.60
N THR A 248 -28.72 -6.73 -18.73
CA THR A 248 -30.16 -6.76 -19.07
C THR A 248 -30.65 -5.37 -19.47
N LEU A 249 -30.30 -4.33 -18.72
CA LEU A 249 -30.69 -2.97 -19.03
C LEU A 249 -30.15 -2.49 -20.38
N ILE A 250 -28.89 -2.82 -20.70
CA ILE A 250 -28.28 -2.52 -22.01
C ILE A 250 -29.05 -3.19 -23.14
N SER A 251 -29.43 -4.46 -22.96
CA SER A 251 -30.28 -5.18 -23.93
C SER A 251 -31.63 -4.50 -24.12
N ASP A 252 -32.29 -4.08 -23.04
CA ASP A 252 -33.61 -3.44 -23.12
C ASP A 252 -33.54 -2.06 -23.77
N VAL A 253 -32.51 -1.26 -23.45
CA VAL A 253 -32.27 0.03 -24.13
C VAL A 253 -32.03 -0.19 -25.63
N SER A 254 -31.28 -1.22 -26.02
CA SER A 254 -31.03 -1.53 -27.42
C SER A 254 -32.34 -1.84 -28.17
N LYS A 255 -33.23 -2.64 -27.58
CA LYS A 255 -34.56 -2.92 -28.14
C LYS A 255 -35.42 -1.65 -28.25
N LEU A 256 -35.39 -0.78 -27.25
CA LEU A 256 -36.12 0.48 -27.29
C LEU A 256 -35.60 1.42 -28.39
N GLN A 257 -34.28 1.48 -28.59
CA GLN A 257 -33.67 2.25 -29.67
C GLN A 257 -34.07 1.72 -31.04
N GLU A 258 -34.07 0.40 -31.23
CA GLU A 258 -34.54 -0.25 -32.46
C GLU A 258 -36.02 0.09 -32.74
N ASN A 259 -36.88 -0.08 -31.74
CA ASN A 259 -38.31 0.25 -31.86
C ASN A 259 -38.52 1.73 -32.21
N LEU A 260 -37.81 2.64 -31.54
CA LEU A 260 -37.88 4.07 -31.84
C LEU A 260 -37.43 4.37 -33.27
N GLY A 261 -36.34 3.73 -33.73
CA GLY A 261 -35.85 3.85 -35.10
C GLY A 261 -36.90 3.41 -36.12
N ASN A 262 -37.54 2.26 -35.89
CA ASN A 262 -38.59 1.73 -36.75
C ASN A 262 -39.81 2.66 -36.79
N THR A 263 -40.28 3.15 -35.63
CA THR A 263 -41.41 4.10 -35.58
C THR A 263 -41.07 5.42 -36.26
N SER A 264 -39.84 5.93 -36.08
CA SER A 264 -39.39 7.14 -36.77
C SER A 264 -39.36 6.97 -38.29
N ALA A 265 -38.91 5.81 -38.78
CA ALA A 265 -38.89 5.50 -40.21
C ALA A 265 -40.31 5.40 -40.78
N GLN A 266 -41.23 4.78 -40.05
CA GLN A 266 -42.64 4.69 -40.44
C GLN A 266 -43.30 6.07 -40.52
N LEU A 267 -43.11 6.92 -39.50
CA LEU A 267 -43.64 8.28 -39.51
C LEU A 267 -43.06 9.13 -40.66
N ALA A 268 -41.78 8.94 -40.99
CA ALA A 268 -41.17 9.62 -42.14
C ALA A 268 -41.79 9.19 -43.48
N ALA A 269 -42.11 7.90 -43.63
CA ALA A 269 -42.81 7.39 -44.82
C ALA A 269 -44.23 7.98 -44.91
N GLU A 270 -45.01 7.94 -43.83
CA GLU A 270 -46.36 8.52 -43.78
C GLU A 270 -46.35 10.03 -44.08
N LEU A 271 -45.37 10.78 -43.57
CA LEU A 271 -45.20 12.20 -43.89
C LEU A 271 -44.91 12.43 -45.38
N THR A 272 -44.12 11.56 -45.99
CA THR A 272 -43.81 11.63 -47.43
C THR A 272 -45.07 11.38 -48.26
N ASP A 273 -45.84 10.35 -47.92
CA ASP A 273 -47.12 10.04 -48.60
C ASP A 273 -48.11 11.20 -48.48
N ILE A 274 -48.22 11.83 -47.29
CA ILE A 274 -49.06 13.01 -47.07
C ILE A 274 -48.58 14.19 -47.94
N GLN A 275 -47.27 14.42 -48.02
CA GLN A 275 -46.71 15.50 -48.84
C GLN A 275 -46.98 15.29 -50.34
N GLU A 276 -46.89 14.05 -50.82
CA GLU A 276 -47.24 13.69 -52.19
C GLU A 276 -48.73 13.91 -52.47
N GLU A 277 -49.60 13.50 -51.55
CA GLU A 277 -51.05 13.70 -51.70
C GLU A 277 -51.43 15.18 -51.65
N MET A 278 -50.82 15.98 -50.76
CA MET A 278 -51.01 17.44 -50.77
C MET A 278 -50.59 18.05 -52.11
N SER A 279 -49.46 17.60 -52.67
CA SER A 279 -48.98 18.07 -53.97
C SER A 279 -49.96 17.70 -55.11
N ARG A 280 -50.53 16.50 -55.08
CA ARG A 280 -51.60 16.08 -56.02
C ARG A 280 -52.85 16.94 -55.89
N GLN A 281 -53.32 17.15 -54.66
CA GLN A 281 -54.50 18.00 -54.37
C GLN A 281 -54.29 19.43 -54.89
N GLN A 282 -53.10 19.99 -54.68
CA GLN A 282 -52.74 21.32 -55.17
C GLN A 282 -52.78 21.39 -56.71
N GLN A 283 -52.19 20.42 -57.41
CA GLN A 283 -52.24 20.36 -58.87
C GLN A 283 -53.69 20.24 -59.39
N LEU A 284 -54.53 19.43 -58.74
CA LEU A 284 -55.95 19.30 -59.10
C LEU A 284 -56.73 20.60 -58.87
N TYR A 285 -56.42 21.32 -57.78
CA TYR A 285 -57.02 22.62 -57.49
C TYR A 285 -56.64 23.66 -58.55
N GLU A 286 -55.35 23.78 -58.86
CA GLU A 286 -54.85 24.69 -59.90
C GLU A 286 -55.41 24.34 -61.28
N GLY A 287 -55.49 23.04 -61.62
CA GLY A 287 -56.09 22.55 -62.85
C GLY A 287 -57.57 22.95 -62.98
N ARG A 288 -58.37 22.76 -61.94
CA ARG A 288 -59.77 23.21 -61.90
C ARG A 288 -59.87 24.73 -62.01
N HIS A 289 -59.11 25.46 -61.21
CA HIS A 289 -59.16 26.92 -61.20
C HIS A 289 -58.77 27.52 -62.56
N SER A 290 -57.78 26.93 -63.25
CA SER A 290 -57.40 27.33 -64.61
C SER A 290 -58.49 27.04 -65.65
N SER A 291 -59.20 25.91 -65.51
CA SER A 291 -60.31 25.54 -66.39
C SER A 291 -61.51 26.47 -66.20
N ASP A 292 -61.88 26.74 -64.94
CA ASP A 292 -62.95 27.68 -64.60
C ASP A 292 -62.63 29.09 -65.08
N ARG A 293 -61.36 29.53 -64.95
CA ARG A 293 -60.89 30.81 -65.48
C ARG A 293 -61.04 30.89 -67.00
N ARG A 294 -60.62 29.86 -67.73
CA ARG A 294 -60.79 29.80 -69.19
C ARG A 294 -62.26 29.85 -69.59
N LEU A 295 -63.13 29.12 -68.89
CA LEU A 295 -64.56 29.14 -69.13
C LEU A 295 -65.16 30.53 -68.86
N ALA A 296 -64.75 31.19 -67.77
CA ALA A 296 -65.17 32.55 -67.45
C ALA A 296 -64.73 33.56 -68.51
N GLU A 297 -63.49 33.48 -68.99
CA GLU A 297 -62.98 34.31 -70.09
C GLU A 297 -63.77 34.07 -71.39
N GLN A 298 -64.08 32.81 -71.71
CA GLN A 298 -64.91 32.47 -72.87
C GLN A 298 -66.32 33.06 -72.74
N LEU A 299 -66.98 32.87 -71.59
CA LEU A 299 -68.30 33.45 -71.32
C LEU A 299 -68.28 34.97 -71.39
N GLN A 300 -67.21 35.62 -70.90
CA GLN A 300 -67.05 37.06 -70.98
C GLN A 300 -66.92 37.56 -72.43
N ASN A 301 -66.19 36.83 -73.28
CA ASN A 301 -66.10 37.12 -74.71
C ASN A 301 -67.44 36.94 -75.41
N ASP A 302 -68.15 35.84 -75.13
CA ASP A 302 -69.48 35.56 -75.68
C ASP A 302 -70.49 36.65 -75.28
N VAL A 303 -70.50 37.07 -74.01
CA VAL A 303 -71.33 38.18 -73.53
C VAL A 303 -70.98 39.49 -74.25
N SER A 304 -69.69 39.76 -74.48
CA SER A 304 -69.26 40.98 -75.18
C SER A 304 -69.70 40.98 -76.65
N LYS A 305 -69.65 39.82 -77.31
CA LYS A 305 -70.16 39.63 -78.66
C LYS A 305 -71.67 39.82 -78.72
N LEU A 306 -72.42 39.18 -77.82
CA LEU A 306 -73.87 39.33 -77.72
C LEU A 306 -74.29 40.77 -77.42
N ARG A 307 -73.55 41.50 -76.58
CA ARG A 307 -73.78 42.93 -76.34
C ARG A 307 -73.61 43.75 -77.62
N SER A 308 -72.55 43.49 -78.38
CA SER A 308 -72.29 44.16 -79.65
C SER A 308 -73.39 43.87 -80.68
N GLU A 309 -73.83 42.61 -80.78
CA GLU A 309 -74.97 42.21 -81.61
C GLU A 309 -76.28 42.89 -81.17
N LEU A 310 -76.52 42.98 -79.85
CA LEU A 310 -77.69 43.66 -79.30
C LEU A 310 -77.67 45.15 -79.63
N ASP A 311 -76.52 45.81 -79.54
CA ASP A 311 -76.39 47.24 -79.89
C ASP A 311 -76.61 47.47 -81.40
N LEU A 312 -76.09 46.58 -82.26
CA LEU A 312 -76.41 46.61 -83.69
C LEU A 312 -77.92 46.42 -83.95
N GLN A 313 -78.57 45.51 -83.22
CA GLN A 313 -80.03 45.33 -83.32
C GLN A 313 -80.80 46.55 -82.83
N ARG A 314 -80.34 47.22 -81.76
CA ARG A 314 -80.93 48.48 -81.30
C ARG A 314 -80.83 49.57 -82.35
N VAL A 315 -79.67 49.75 -82.98
CA VAL A 315 -79.49 50.71 -84.08
C VAL A 315 -80.42 50.37 -85.24
N ARG A 316 -80.48 49.11 -85.67
CA ARG A 316 -81.40 48.68 -86.74
C ARG A 316 -82.87 48.92 -86.40
N ASN A 317 -83.28 48.68 -85.15
CA ASN A 317 -84.64 48.95 -84.71
C ASN A 317 -84.94 50.44 -84.69
N GLU A 318 -83.98 51.30 -84.34
CA GLU A 318 -84.14 52.75 -84.43
C GLU A 318 -84.25 53.21 -85.89
N GLU A 319 -83.41 52.71 -86.81
CA GLU A 319 -83.54 52.98 -88.25
C GLU A 319 -84.91 52.54 -88.81
N LEU A 320 -85.41 51.38 -88.38
CA LEU A 320 -86.76 50.91 -88.74
C LEU A 320 -87.85 51.80 -88.14
N ARG A 321 -87.65 52.31 -86.92
CA ARG A 321 -88.56 53.25 -86.26
C ARG A 321 -88.62 54.58 -87.02
N GLU A 322 -87.48 55.14 -87.40
CA GLU A 322 -87.38 56.35 -88.24
C GLU A 322 -88.08 56.13 -89.59
N LYS A 323 -87.83 55.01 -90.27
CA LYS A 323 -88.55 54.65 -91.50
C LYS A 323 -90.05 54.51 -91.29
N GLN A 324 -90.47 53.96 -90.16
CA GLN A 324 -91.88 53.85 -89.82
C GLN A 324 -92.51 55.24 -89.61
N GLU A 325 -91.81 56.17 -88.95
CA GLU A 325 -92.24 57.57 -88.80
C GLU A 325 -92.32 58.29 -90.14
N GLU A 326 -91.33 58.10 -91.02
CA GLU A 326 -91.30 58.66 -92.37
C GLU A 326 -92.47 58.14 -93.22
N LEU A 327 -92.72 56.82 -93.19
CA LEU A 327 -93.89 56.22 -93.84
C LEU A 327 -95.20 56.73 -93.26
N GLN A 328 -95.30 56.90 -91.94
CA GLN A 328 -96.48 57.47 -91.29
C GLN A 328 -96.72 58.92 -91.72
N SER A 329 -95.67 59.74 -91.82
CA SER A 329 -95.75 61.10 -92.35
C SER A 329 -96.22 61.09 -93.81
N SER A 330 -95.63 60.22 -94.65
CA SER A 330 -96.03 60.08 -96.05
C SER A 330 -97.50 59.65 -96.19
N VAL A 331 -97.98 58.72 -95.35
CA VAL A 331 -99.40 58.33 -95.31
C VAL A 331 -100.29 59.49 -94.85
N SER A 332 -99.86 60.28 -93.86
CA SER A 332 -100.59 61.49 -93.44
C SER A 332 -100.68 62.52 -94.56
N ASP A 333 -99.59 62.75 -95.28
CA ASP A 333 -99.54 63.64 -96.44
C ASP A 333 -100.43 63.12 -97.57
N MET A 334 -100.35 61.83 -97.89
CA MET A 334 -101.25 61.19 -98.85
C MET A 334 -102.71 61.31 -98.43
N ASN A 335 -103.05 61.12 -97.16
CA ASN A 335 -104.40 61.31 -96.65
C ASN A 335 -104.85 62.78 -96.76
N THR A 336 -103.95 63.73 -96.53
CA THR A 336 -104.21 65.16 -96.72
C THR A 336 -104.46 65.46 -98.20
N GLN A 337 -103.63 64.94 -99.10
CA GLN A 337 -103.81 65.04 -100.54
C GLN A 337 -105.13 64.39 -100.99
N LEU A 338 -105.47 63.21 -100.46
CA LEU A 338 -106.72 62.52 -100.73
C LEU A 338 -107.91 63.36 -100.25
N GLY A 339 -107.79 64.06 -99.12
CA GLY A 339 -108.79 65.01 -98.62
C GLY A 339 -108.95 66.23 -99.53
N ILE A 340 -107.85 66.78 -100.05
CA ILE A 340 -107.87 67.87 -101.05
C ILE A 340 -108.53 67.38 -102.35
N LEU A 341 -108.14 66.21 -102.84
CA LEU A 341 -108.71 65.61 -104.05
C LEU A 341 -110.20 65.30 -103.89
N LYS A 342 -110.63 64.78 -102.73
CA LYS A 342 -112.06 64.60 -102.42
C LYS A 342 -112.80 65.92 -102.44
N LYS A 343 -112.27 66.99 -101.83
CA LYS A 343 -112.88 68.32 -101.89
C LYS A 343 -112.94 68.88 -103.32
N ALA A 344 -111.91 68.63 -104.13
CA ALA A 344 -111.89 69.01 -105.54
C ALA A 344 -112.90 68.20 -106.37
N GLU A 345 -113.09 66.91 -106.06
CA GLU A 345 -114.09 66.05 -106.66
C GLU A 345 -115.51 66.47 -106.27
N GLU A 346 -115.75 66.80 -105.00
CA GLU A 346 -117.00 67.40 -104.52
C GLU A 346 -117.27 68.74 -105.20
N GLY A 347 -116.24 69.58 -105.38
CA GLY A 347 -116.33 70.84 -106.14
C GLY A 347 -116.68 70.61 -107.62
N ARG A 348 -116.04 69.66 -108.29
CA ARG A 348 -116.38 69.26 -109.67
C ARG A 348 -117.76 68.62 -109.77
N ALA A 349 -118.20 67.87 -108.77
CA ALA A 349 -119.54 67.31 -108.71
C ALA A 349 -120.59 68.44 -108.57
N ALA A 350 -120.30 69.48 -107.80
CA ALA A 350 -121.14 70.68 -107.72
C ALA A 350 -121.16 71.47 -109.04
N GLU A 351 -120.03 71.59 -109.75
CA GLU A 351 -119.99 72.17 -111.10
C GLU A 351 -120.79 71.33 -112.12
N PHE A 352 -120.68 70.00 -112.08
CA PHE A 352 -121.48 69.09 -112.91
C PHE A 352 -122.98 69.14 -112.58
N GLN A 353 -123.33 69.34 -111.31
CA GLN A 353 -124.72 69.58 -110.87
C GLN A 353 -125.25 70.89 -111.47
N GLY A 354 -124.47 71.97 -111.40
CA GLY A 354 -124.81 73.24 -112.05
C GLY A 354 -124.94 73.12 -113.58
N PHE A 355 -124.11 72.29 -114.21
CA PHE A 355 -124.22 71.98 -115.65
C PHE A 355 -125.50 71.20 -115.99
N ARG A 356 -125.93 70.26 -115.12
CA ARG A 356 -127.19 69.54 -115.28
C ARG A 356 -128.40 70.46 -115.16
N GLU A 357 -128.37 71.42 -114.25
CA GLU A 357 -129.45 72.41 -114.08
C GLU A 357 -129.57 73.32 -115.31
N THR A 358 -128.45 73.83 -115.83
CA THR A 358 -128.43 74.60 -117.09
C THR A 358 -128.85 73.75 -118.30
N GLN A 359 -128.46 72.47 -118.36
CA GLN A 359 -128.91 71.56 -119.40
C GLN A 359 -130.44 71.37 -119.36
N ALA A 360 -131.03 71.25 -118.17
CA ALA A 360 -132.48 71.13 -118.01
C ALA A 360 -133.23 72.40 -118.44
N GLU A 361 -132.70 73.59 -118.15
CA GLU A 361 -133.26 74.88 -118.60
C GLU A 361 -133.23 75.05 -120.13
N ILE A 362 -132.13 74.63 -120.77
CA ILE A 362 -132.00 74.61 -122.23
C ILE A 362 -133.03 73.64 -122.84
N GLN A 363 -133.20 72.45 -122.25
CA GLN A 363 -134.18 71.47 -122.72
C GLN A 363 -135.63 71.97 -122.58
N ALA A 364 -135.96 72.65 -121.48
CA ALA A 364 -137.26 73.28 -121.28
C ALA A 364 -137.52 74.41 -122.29
N SER A 365 -136.49 75.17 -122.64
CA SER A 365 -136.55 76.25 -123.63
C SER A 365 -136.71 75.70 -125.06
N LEU A 366 -136.03 74.60 -125.40
CA LEU A 366 -136.18 73.90 -126.68
C LEU A 366 -137.58 73.30 -126.85
N SER A 367 -138.19 72.77 -125.78
CA SER A 367 -139.59 72.33 -125.81
C SER A 367 -140.57 73.47 -126.10
N LYS A 368 -140.35 74.66 -125.53
CA LYS A 368 -141.18 75.85 -125.81
C LYS A 368 -141.03 76.34 -127.26
N ILE A 369 -139.81 76.32 -127.80
CA ILE A 369 -139.53 76.70 -129.19
C ILE A 369 -140.15 75.69 -130.17
N SER A 370 -140.04 74.39 -129.87
CA SER A 370 -140.65 73.34 -130.68
C SER A 370 -142.18 73.43 -130.70
N GLN A 371 -142.80 73.83 -129.58
CA GLN A 371 -144.25 74.00 -129.47
C GLN A 371 -144.76 75.28 -130.16
N PHE A 372 -143.89 76.29 -130.33
CA PHE A 372 -144.20 77.53 -131.05
C PHE A 372 -144.12 77.34 -132.57
N LEU A 373 -143.12 76.61 -133.06
CA LEU A 373 -142.91 76.39 -134.50
C LEU A 373 -143.92 75.44 -135.15
N SER A 374 -144.59 74.57 -134.39
CA SER A 374 -145.60 73.65 -134.94
C SER A 374 -146.94 74.32 -135.28
N ARG A 375 -147.12 75.61 -134.98
CA ARG A 375 -148.40 76.31 -135.12
C ARG A 375 -148.60 77.08 -136.44
N SER A 376 -147.58 77.22 -137.30
CA SER A 376 -147.64 78.31 -138.30
C SER A 376 -147.74 77.96 -139.79
N HIS A 377 -147.43 76.77 -140.32
CA HIS A 377 -147.55 76.59 -141.79
C HIS A 377 -147.79 75.15 -142.25
N SER A 378 -149.05 74.84 -142.63
CA SER A 378 -149.42 74.08 -143.84
C SER A 378 -150.93 73.78 -143.86
N HIS A 379 -151.73 74.72 -144.39
CA HIS A 379 -153.16 74.50 -144.63
C HIS A 379 -153.36 73.76 -145.96
N ALA A 380 -153.99 72.59 -145.91
CA ALA A 380 -154.48 71.87 -147.10
C ALA A 380 -155.80 72.53 -147.57
N VAL A 381 -155.90 72.74 -148.89
CA VAL A 381 -157.12 73.22 -149.58
C VAL A 381 -158.29 72.28 -149.27
N LYS A 382 -159.49 72.82 -149.08
CA LYS A 382 -160.69 72.05 -148.77
C LYS A 382 -161.86 72.48 -149.65
N VAL A 383 -162.82 71.58 -149.79
CA VAL A 383 -164.13 71.91 -150.37
C VAL A 383 -164.82 72.99 -149.53
N GLY A 384 -165.23 74.08 -150.17
CA GLY A 384 -165.78 75.29 -149.56
C GLY A 384 -164.84 76.50 -149.61
N ASP A 385 -163.54 76.30 -149.84
CA ASP A 385 -162.57 77.40 -149.79
C ASP A 385 -162.76 78.40 -150.92
N ARG A 386 -162.60 79.68 -150.58
CA ARG A 386 -162.64 80.80 -151.54
C ARG A 386 -161.28 80.97 -152.18
N VAL A 387 -161.27 81.03 -153.51
CA VAL A 387 -160.06 81.09 -154.32
C VAL A 387 -160.15 82.15 -155.41
N VAL A 388 -159.00 82.68 -155.80
CA VAL A 388 -158.82 83.56 -156.96
C VAL A 388 -157.75 83.00 -157.89
N ARG A 389 -157.60 83.60 -159.08
CA ARG A 389 -156.48 83.31 -159.98
C ARG A 389 -155.14 83.40 -159.23
N GLY A 390 -154.34 82.35 -159.33
CA GLY A 390 -153.04 82.20 -158.71
C GLY A 390 -151.89 82.57 -159.66
N LYS A 391 -150.66 82.43 -159.15
CA LYS A 391 -149.44 82.89 -159.84
C LYS A 391 -149.22 82.23 -161.22
N ASP A 392 -149.70 81.00 -161.41
CA ASP A 392 -149.46 80.21 -162.63
C ASP A 392 -150.66 80.24 -163.60
N TRP A 393 -151.64 81.13 -163.38
CA TRP A 393 -152.88 81.21 -164.17
C TRP A 393 -152.62 81.41 -165.68
N LYS A 394 -153.22 80.54 -166.50
CA LYS A 394 -153.15 80.58 -167.97
C LYS A 394 -154.50 80.39 -168.67
N TRP A 395 -155.57 80.20 -167.92
CA TRP A 395 -156.85 79.71 -168.43
C TRP A 395 -157.78 80.82 -168.95
N ALA A 396 -157.18 81.88 -169.50
CA ALA A 396 -157.87 83.09 -169.95
C ALA A 396 -158.89 83.60 -168.91
N ASN A 397 -160.01 84.16 -169.33
CA ASN A 397 -161.02 84.77 -168.45
C ASN A 397 -162.09 83.76 -167.99
N GLN A 398 -161.70 82.50 -167.73
CA GLN A 398 -162.64 81.47 -167.26
C GLN A 398 -163.11 81.68 -165.80
N ASP A 399 -162.49 82.62 -165.09
CA ASP A 399 -162.89 83.10 -163.76
C ASP A 399 -163.82 84.33 -163.81
N GLY A 400 -164.30 84.70 -165.00
CA GLY A 400 -165.22 85.81 -165.22
C GLY A 400 -164.56 87.03 -165.86
N ASP A 401 -165.39 87.92 -166.41
CA ASP A 401 -164.96 89.23 -166.96
C ASP A 401 -165.90 90.35 -166.44
N PRO A 402 -165.46 91.20 -165.48
CA PRO A 402 -164.13 91.19 -164.86
C PRO A 402 -163.90 89.95 -163.96
N PRO A 403 -162.63 89.57 -163.72
CA PRO A 403 -162.27 88.38 -162.96
C PRO A 403 -162.80 88.40 -161.54
N GLY A 404 -163.38 87.30 -161.08
CA GLY A 404 -163.99 87.18 -159.76
C GLY A 404 -163.47 85.97 -158.97
N PRO A 405 -163.70 85.97 -157.65
CA PRO A 405 -163.42 84.81 -156.82
C PRO A 405 -164.36 83.63 -157.11
N GLY A 406 -163.91 82.44 -156.77
CA GLY A 406 -164.63 81.19 -156.92
C GLY A 406 -164.52 80.32 -155.68
N THR A 407 -165.35 79.30 -155.59
CA THR A 407 -165.40 78.37 -154.47
C THR A 407 -164.92 77.00 -154.92
N VAL A 408 -163.97 76.41 -154.18
CA VAL A 408 -163.56 75.03 -154.38
C VAL A 408 -164.74 74.12 -154.02
N ILE A 409 -165.21 73.32 -154.97
CA ILE A 409 -166.39 72.47 -154.77
C ILE A 409 -166.06 70.98 -154.69
N SER A 410 -164.93 70.55 -155.25
CA SER A 410 -164.45 69.17 -155.09
C SER A 410 -162.97 69.08 -155.43
N GLU A 411 -162.29 68.10 -154.84
CA GLU A 411 -161.01 67.64 -155.38
C GLU A 411 -161.29 66.72 -156.58
N VAL A 412 -160.43 66.79 -157.61
CA VAL A 412 -160.54 65.88 -158.75
C VAL A 412 -159.83 64.59 -158.38
N SER A 413 -160.59 63.59 -157.90
CA SER A 413 -160.06 62.35 -157.33
C SER A 413 -159.12 61.55 -158.25
N GLU A 414 -159.24 61.71 -159.57
CA GLU A 414 -158.38 61.03 -160.55
C GLU A 414 -157.05 61.75 -160.82
N HIS A 415 -156.91 63.02 -160.41
CA HIS A 415 -155.72 63.85 -160.63
C HIS A 415 -155.33 64.64 -159.37
N PRO A 416 -154.49 64.07 -158.49
CA PRO A 416 -154.05 64.73 -157.26
C PRO A 416 -153.46 66.12 -157.49
N GLY A 417 -153.87 67.09 -156.67
CA GLY A 417 -153.45 68.49 -156.80
C GLY A 417 -154.25 69.29 -157.83
N TRP A 418 -155.31 68.72 -158.42
CA TRP A 418 -156.30 69.45 -159.22
C TRP A 418 -157.62 69.60 -158.46
N TRP A 419 -158.15 70.81 -158.49
CA TRP A 419 -159.34 71.19 -157.73
C TRP A 419 -160.39 71.78 -158.65
N ARG A 420 -161.62 71.31 -158.49
CA ARG A 420 -162.77 71.86 -159.20
C ARG A 420 -163.27 73.09 -158.46
N VAL A 421 -163.24 74.22 -159.14
CA VAL A 421 -163.69 75.51 -158.63
C VAL A 421 -164.92 75.93 -159.40
N LYS A 422 -165.98 76.31 -158.67
CA LYS A 422 -167.10 77.04 -159.22
C LYS A 422 -166.88 78.52 -159.02
N TRP A 423 -166.63 79.24 -160.10
CA TRP A 423 -166.52 80.69 -160.07
C TRP A 423 -167.88 81.32 -159.85
N ASP A 424 -167.93 82.45 -159.16
CA ASP A 424 -169.20 83.13 -158.87
C ASP A 424 -169.84 83.70 -160.14
N ALA A 425 -169.00 84.15 -161.08
CA ALA A 425 -169.41 84.78 -162.34
C ALA A 425 -169.29 83.85 -163.56
N ALA A 426 -168.78 82.62 -163.41
CA ALA A 426 -168.50 81.73 -164.53
C ALA A 426 -168.78 80.24 -164.21
N ALA A 427 -168.69 79.38 -165.21
CA ALA A 427 -168.91 77.95 -165.04
C ALA A 427 -167.81 77.29 -164.18
N ALA A 428 -168.14 76.15 -163.57
CA ALA A 428 -167.16 75.41 -162.77
C ALA A 428 -166.15 74.65 -163.67
N ASN A 429 -164.87 74.72 -163.32
CA ASN A 429 -163.81 73.98 -164.02
C ASN A 429 -162.69 73.54 -163.06
N ASN A 430 -161.75 72.73 -163.54
CA ASN A 430 -160.67 72.15 -162.74
C ASN A 430 -159.36 72.94 -162.94
N TYR A 431 -158.68 73.26 -161.85
CA TYR A 431 -157.44 74.06 -161.84
C TYR A 431 -156.39 73.46 -160.91
N ARG A 432 -155.13 73.77 -161.15
CA ARG A 432 -154.01 73.21 -160.38
C ARG A 432 -153.80 73.96 -159.07
N MET A 433 -153.75 73.19 -158.00
CA MET A 433 -153.34 73.63 -156.68
C MET A 433 -152.31 72.64 -156.12
N GLY A 434 -151.10 72.68 -156.69
CA GLY A 434 -150.04 71.71 -156.45
C GLY A 434 -149.93 70.64 -157.55
N GLY A 435 -150.96 70.46 -158.38
CA GLY A 435 -150.91 69.63 -159.57
C GLY A 435 -149.84 70.13 -160.55
N GLU A 436 -148.97 69.23 -161.02
CA GLU A 436 -147.81 69.55 -161.86
C GLU A 436 -146.86 70.61 -161.26
N GLY A 437 -146.89 70.81 -159.94
CA GLY A 437 -146.11 71.85 -159.26
C GLY A 437 -146.59 73.28 -159.55
N LYS A 438 -147.78 73.44 -160.14
CA LYS A 438 -148.35 74.73 -160.53
C LYS A 438 -149.50 75.15 -159.61
N TYR A 439 -149.57 76.45 -159.37
CA TYR A 439 -150.48 77.09 -158.43
C TYR A 439 -151.34 78.06 -159.23
N ASP A 440 -152.28 77.49 -159.99
CA ASP A 440 -153.24 78.23 -160.80
C ASP A 440 -154.30 78.89 -159.90
N LEU A 441 -154.55 78.38 -158.68
CA LEU A 441 -155.44 79.02 -157.71
C LEU A 441 -154.66 79.62 -156.54
N GLN A 442 -155.28 80.53 -155.80
CA GLN A 442 -154.78 81.03 -154.52
C GLN A 442 -155.93 81.13 -153.54
N ILE A 443 -155.79 80.52 -152.35
CA ILE A 443 -156.79 80.67 -151.27
C ILE A 443 -156.78 82.12 -150.80
N VAL A 444 -157.96 82.73 -150.78
CA VAL A 444 -158.17 84.06 -150.21
C VAL A 444 -158.81 83.89 -148.83
N PHE A 445 -158.08 84.33 -147.81
CA PHE A 445 -158.59 84.42 -146.45
C PHE A 445 -159.11 85.85 -146.23
N GLU A 446 -160.43 86.07 -146.41
CA GLU A 446 -161.13 87.27 -145.88
C GLU A 446 -161.21 87.13 -144.36
N SER A 447 -160.85 88.20 -143.65
CA SER A 447 -160.62 88.22 -142.18
C SER A 447 -161.73 87.63 -141.34
#